data_AF-H0ER42-F1
#
_entry.id   AF-H0ER42-F1
#
_cell.length_a   1.000
_cell.length_b   1.000
_cell.length_c   1.000
_cell.angle_alpha   90.00
_cell.angle_beta   90.00
_cell.angle_gamma   90.00
#
_symmetry.space_group_name_H-M   'P 1'
#
loop_
_entity.id
_entity.type
_entity.pdbx_description
1 polymer ?
#
loop_
_entity_poly.entity_id
_entity_poly.type
_entity_poly.pdbx_seq_one_letter_code
_entity_poly.pdbx_strand_id
1 'polypeptide(L)' 'MSEGKVYTYADVASHSGKKDLFMVIHDKVYDATAFVDEHP' A
#
# COMPACT_ATOMS: atom_id res chain seq x y z
N MET A 1 9.75 -19.03 2.11
CA MET A 1 8.48 -18.77 1.40
C MET A 1 7.87 -17.55 2.04
N SER A 2 8.03 -16.38 1.44
CA SER A 2 7.38 -15.17 1.94
C SER A 2 5.91 -15.24 1.55
N GLU A 3 5.04 -15.60 2.50
CA GLU A 3 3.60 -15.49 2.32
C GLU A 3 3.27 -14.03 1.99
N GLY A 4 2.89 -13.78 0.73
CA GLY A 4 2.34 -12.49 0.35
C GLY A 4 1.03 -12.30 1.08
N LYS A 5 0.93 -11.26 1.92
CA LYS A 5 -0.35 -10.88 2.52
C LYS A 5 -1.32 -10.52 1.39
N VAL A 6 -2.45 -11.20 1.37
CA VAL A 6 -3.56 -10.89 0.46
C VAL A 6 -4.40 -9.82 1.13
N TYR A 7 -4.58 -8.71 0.44
CA TYR A 7 -5.41 -7.60 0.90
C TYR A 7 -6.66 -7.53 0.03
N THR A 8 -7.78 -7.13 0.62
CA THR A 8 -8.98 -6.78 -0.15
C THR A 8 -8.96 -5.31 -0.51
N TYR A 9 -9.76 -4.91 -1.51
CA TYR A 9 -9.92 -3.49 -1.85
C TYR A 9 -10.45 -2.65 -0.67
N ALA A 10 -11.26 -3.24 0.22
CA ALA A 10 -11.76 -2.57 1.41
C ALA A 10 -10.65 -2.32 2.44
N ASP A 11 -9.72 -3.28 2.59
CA ASP A 11 -8.54 -3.11 3.45
C ASP A 11 -7.66 -2.00 2.90
N VAL A 12 -7.29 -2.06 1.61
CA VAL A 12 -6.45 -1.03 0.96
C VAL A 12 -7.09 0.35 1.02
N ALA A 13 -8.42 0.48 0.87
CA ALA A 13 -9.11 1.75 0.96
C ALA A 13 -8.98 2.42 2.34
N SER A 14 -8.81 1.63 3.40
CA SER A 14 -8.57 2.14 4.76
C SER A 14 -7.14 2.68 4.94
N HIS A 15 -6.20 2.28 4.08
CA HIS A 15 -4.79 2.71 4.06
C HIS A 15 -4.58 3.85 3.05
N SER A 16 -5.21 5.00 3.30
CA SER A 16 -5.14 6.21 2.46
C SER A 16 -4.44 7.40 3.16
N GLY A 17 -3.81 7.17 4.30
CA GLY A 17 -3.16 8.20 5.10
C GLY A 17 -1.70 8.43 4.70
N LYS A 18 -1.14 9.62 4.96
CA LYS A 18 0.28 9.92 4.67
C LYS A 18 1.27 8.95 5.34
N LYS A 19 0.90 8.43 6.51
CA LYS A 19 1.70 7.48 7.30
C LYS A 19 1.27 6.02 7.11
N ASP A 20 0.34 5.77 6.20
CA ASP A 20 -0.22 4.45 5.93
C ASP A 20 -0.91 4.49 4.56
N LEU A 21 -0.09 4.56 3.50
CA LEU A 21 -0.53 4.77 2.13
C LEU A 21 -0.25 3.50 1.32
N PHE A 22 -1.31 2.76 0.98
CA PHE A 22 -1.18 1.60 0.11
C PHE A 22 -1.70 1.94 -1.29
N MET A 23 -1.02 1.44 -2.32
CA MET A 23 -1.38 1.65 -3.72
C MET A 23 -1.54 0.30 -4.42
N VAL A 24 -2.59 0.18 -5.22
CA VAL A 24 -2.79 -0.99 -6.10
C VAL A 24 -2.29 -0.62 -7.49
N ILE A 25 -1.29 -1.34 -7.99
CA ILE A 25 -0.74 -1.17 -9.33
C ILE A 25 -0.72 -2.56 -9.99
N HIS A 26 -1.45 -2.72 -11.10
CA HIS A 26 -1.57 -4.00 -11.81
C HIS A 26 -1.94 -5.19 -10.89
N ASP A 27 -3.02 -5.03 -10.11
CA ASP A 27 -3.54 -6.04 -9.15
C ASP A 27 -2.55 -6.46 -8.05
N LYS A 28 -1.49 -5.66 -7.83
CA LYS A 28 -0.54 -5.84 -6.73
C LYS A 28 -0.64 -4.66 -5.77
N VAL A 29 -0.60 -4.97 -4.49
CA VAL A 29 -0.62 -3.98 -3.41
C VAL A 29 0.83 -3.60 -3.07
N TYR A 30 1.10 -2.30 -3.07
CA TYR A 30 2.37 -1.69 -2.71
C TYR A 30 2.16 -0.79 -1.50
N ASP A 31 3.05 -0.88 -0.52
CA ASP A 31 3.12 0.08 0.58
C ASP A 31 4.01 1.25 0.16
N ALA A 32 3.38 2.40 -0.08
CA ALA A 32 4.03 3.64 -0.47
C ALA A 32 4.34 4.55 0.74
N THR A 33 4.03 4.11 1.98
CA THR A 33 4.19 4.91 3.20
C THR A 33 5.60 5.49 3.36
N ALA A 34 6.63 4.67 3.14
CA ALA A 34 8.02 5.10 3.24
C ALA A 34 8.46 6.04 2.10
N PHE A 35 7.69 6.09 1.00
CA PHE A 35 8.00 6.86 -0.19
C PHE A 35 7.32 8.23 -0.22
N VAL A 36 6.30 8.47 0.61
CA VAL A 36 5.57 9.75 0.67
C VAL A 36 6.48 10.90 1.11
N ASP A 37 7.39 10.66 2.05
CA ASP A 37 8.25 11.70 2.62
C ASP A 37 9.53 11.97 1.80
N GLU A 38 9.93 11.05 0.90
CA GLU A 38 11.12 11.20 0.03
C GLU A 38 10.78 11.65 -1.40
N HIS A 39 9.54 12.07 -1.68
CA HIS A 39 9.18 12.55 -3.01
C HIS A 39 9.89 13.89 -3.31
N PRO A 40 10.65 14.01 -4.42
CA PRO A 40 11.20 15.30 -4.87
C PRO A 40 10.11 16.35 -5.16
#